data_AF-C3YQH8-F1
#
_entry.id   AF-C3YQH8-F1
#
_cell.length_a   1.000
_cell.length_b   1.000
_cell.length_c   1.000
_cell.angle_alpha   90.00
_cell.angle_beta   90.00
_cell.angle_gamma   90.00
#
_symmetry.space_group_name_H-M   'P 1'
#
loop_
_entity.id
_entity.type
_entity.pdbx_description
1 polymer ?
#
loop_
_entity_poly.entity_id
_entity_poly.type
_entity_poly.pdbx_seq_one_letter_code
_entity_poly.pdbx_strand_id
1 'polypeptide(L)'
;MDESPSYDNPIIHPPPSPPPPENSAQDETQSQRTYAAHKQLEVTGWRDIHDKLLATGTELSAPTSFCCMICKQDQPMDIYRCRDCGPTATFCLSCLEVHHENSLHLPEVWTNTSTCFQPYMDPKACLRRRDGHRCTTTSPRTVKVYDDADVNSSVQFKVCQGNQ
;
A
#
# COMPACT_ATOMS: atom_id res chain seq x y z
N MET A 1 89.89 -2.53 10.24
CA MET A 1 88.81 -2.57 9.25
C MET A 1 89.18 -3.68 8.29
N ASP A 2 88.63 -4.87 8.25
CA ASP A 2 87.54 -5.58 8.92
C ASP A 2 87.72 -7.03 8.41
N GLU A 3 87.95 -8.06 9.23
CA GLU A 3 86.97 -9.14 9.53
C GLU A 3 85.75 -9.16 8.58
N SER A 4 85.30 -10.26 7.97
CA SER A 4 85.22 -11.63 8.45
C SER A 4 84.73 -12.58 7.31
N PRO A 5 84.69 -13.92 7.54
CA PRO A 5 84.79 -14.97 6.51
C PRO A 5 83.47 -15.61 6.04
N SER A 6 83.61 -16.49 5.05
CA SER A 6 82.59 -17.38 4.44
C SER A 6 81.89 -18.31 5.42
N TYR A 7 80.57 -18.48 5.28
CA TYR A 7 79.85 -19.64 5.80
C TYR A 7 78.75 -20.10 4.85
N ASP A 8 78.88 -21.35 4.38
CA ASP A 8 77.81 -22.18 3.84
C ASP A 8 76.65 -22.23 4.84
N ASN A 9 75.42 -22.00 4.35
CA ASN A 9 74.23 -22.09 5.19
C ASN A 9 73.43 -23.37 4.84
N PRO A 10 73.28 -24.32 5.77
CA PRO A 10 72.49 -25.54 5.54
C PRO A 10 70.97 -25.26 5.48
N ILE A 11 70.28 -26.07 4.68
CA ILE A 11 68.82 -26.09 4.52
C ILE A 11 68.16 -26.43 5.86
N ILE A 12 67.40 -25.49 6.44
CA ILE A 12 66.53 -25.74 7.61
C ILE A 12 65.09 -25.80 7.11
N HIS A 13 64.49 -27.00 7.12
CA HIS A 13 63.06 -27.15 6.89
C HIS A 13 62.28 -26.58 8.09
N PRO A 14 61.20 -25.81 7.86
CA PRO A 14 60.34 -25.35 8.94
C PRO A 14 59.60 -26.53 9.59
N PRO A 15 59.29 -26.47 10.89
CA PRO A 15 58.55 -27.52 11.58
C PRO A 15 57.13 -27.67 11.01
N PRO A 16 56.54 -28.88 11.07
CA PRO A 16 55.17 -29.11 10.61
C PRO A 16 54.21 -28.24 11.43
N SER A 17 53.30 -27.56 10.73
CA SER A 17 52.26 -26.72 11.32
C SER A 17 51.39 -27.54 12.29
N PRO A 18 50.96 -26.95 13.43
CA PRO A 18 50.07 -27.64 14.35
C PRO A 18 48.73 -27.96 13.66
N PRO A 19 48.08 -29.08 14.02
CA PRO A 19 46.80 -29.46 13.44
C PRO A 19 45.72 -28.38 13.72
N PRO A 20 44.74 -28.21 12.81
CA PRO A 20 43.69 -27.23 12.98
C PRO A 20 42.84 -27.54 14.22
N PRO A 21 42.35 -26.53 14.95
CA PRO A 21 41.54 -26.77 16.14
C PRO A 21 40.19 -27.41 15.75
N GLU A 22 39.86 -28.55 16.37
CA GLU A 22 38.62 -29.34 16.18
C GLU A 22 37.33 -28.68 16.70
N ASN A 23 37.29 -27.36 16.94
CA ASN A 23 36.22 -26.74 17.72
C ASN A 23 35.18 -25.91 16.94
N SER A 24 35.19 -25.96 15.61
CA SER A 24 34.34 -25.09 14.77
C SER A 24 32.83 -25.42 14.82
N ALA A 25 32.45 -26.68 15.13
CA ALA A 25 31.04 -27.09 15.08
C ALA A 25 30.19 -26.58 16.27
N GLN A 26 30.80 -26.36 17.44
CA GLN A 26 30.08 -25.84 18.61
C GLN A 26 29.86 -24.33 18.53
N ASP A 27 30.78 -23.59 17.91
CA ASP A 27 30.70 -22.14 17.77
C ASP A 27 29.66 -21.73 16.70
N GLU A 28 29.55 -22.49 15.60
CA GLU A 28 28.55 -22.24 14.56
C GLU A 28 27.11 -22.46 15.05
N THR A 29 26.86 -23.51 15.84
CA THR A 29 25.51 -23.79 16.38
C THR A 29 25.10 -22.80 17.45
N GLN A 30 26.04 -22.30 18.26
CA GLN A 30 25.79 -21.25 19.23
C GLN A 30 25.52 -19.90 18.53
N SER A 31 26.33 -19.55 17.53
CA SER A 31 26.17 -18.36 16.68
C SER A 31 24.85 -18.36 15.90
N GLN A 32 24.42 -19.50 15.38
CA GLN A 32 23.12 -19.65 14.72
C GLN A 32 21.95 -19.44 15.68
N ARG A 33 22.03 -19.93 16.92
CA ARG A 33 20.99 -19.70 17.94
C ARG A 33 20.91 -18.23 18.36
N THR A 34 22.03 -17.54 18.52
CA THR A 34 22.04 -16.11 18.82
C THR A 34 21.54 -15.28 17.65
N TYR A 35 21.91 -15.61 16.41
CA TYR A 35 21.37 -14.97 15.22
C TYR A 35 19.85 -15.16 15.10
N ALA A 36 19.36 -16.38 15.28
CA ALA A 36 17.93 -16.69 15.23
C ALA A 36 17.15 -15.94 16.32
N ALA A 37 17.66 -15.88 17.55
CA ALA A 37 17.08 -15.10 18.63
C ALA A 37 17.05 -13.60 18.32
N HIS A 38 18.16 -13.06 17.80
CA HIS A 38 18.24 -11.66 17.37
C HIS A 38 17.24 -11.35 16.26
N LYS A 39 17.11 -12.23 15.26
CA LYS A 39 16.16 -12.05 14.17
C LYS A 39 14.71 -12.13 14.66
N GLN A 40 14.42 -12.99 15.62
CA GLN A 40 13.10 -13.08 16.24
C GLN A 40 12.73 -11.80 17.00
N LEU A 41 13.69 -11.22 17.72
CA LEU A 41 13.51 -9.92 18.39
C LEU A 41 13.26 -8.80 17.39
N GLU A 42 14.01 -8.77 16.29
CA GLU A 42 13.82 -7.79 15.20
C GLU A 42 12.42 -7.93 14.58
N VAL A 43 11.98 -9.14 14.23
CA VAL A 43 10.64 -9.41 13.67
C VAL A 43 9.54 -8.99 14.64
N THR A 44 9.69 -9.30 15.93
CA THR A 44 8.71 -8.92 16.95
C THR A 44 8.67 -7.40 17.12
N GLY A 45 9.84 -6.75 17.18
CA GLY A 45 9.95 -5.29 17.26
C GLY A 45 9.30 -4.60 16.06
N TRP A 46 9.51 -5.11 14.84
CA TRP A 46 8.84 -4.57 13.64
C TRP A 46 7.33 -4.76 13.67
N ARG A 47 6.84 -5.91 14.15
CA ARG A 47 5.40 -6.15 14.30
C ARG A 47 4.78 -5.18 15.31
N ASP A 48 5.42 -4.97 16.44
CA ASP A 48 4.93 -4.04 17.47
C ASP A 48 4.86 -2.60 16.94
N ILE A 49 5.85 -2.17 16.14
CA ILE A 49 5.84 -0.85 15.49
C ILE A 49 4.72 -0.78 14.45
N HIS A 50 4.59 -1.80 13.60
CA HIS A 50 3.54 -1.87 12.59
C HIS A 50 2.15 -1.76 13.21
N ASP A 51 1.88 -2.51 14.27
CA ASP A 51 0.57 -2.55 14.92
C ASP A 51 0.25 -1.20 15.58
N LYS A 52 1.25 -0.52 16.15
CA LYS A 52 1.08 0.85 16.66
C LYS A 52 0.75 1.83 15.54
N LEU A 53 1.46 1.77 14.41
CA LEU A 53 1.19 2.62 13.26
C LEU A 53 -0.21 2.40 12.69
N LEU A 54 -0.65 1.15 12.61
CA LEU A 54 -1.99 0.79 12.14
C LEU A 54 -3.08 1.31 13.09
N ALA A 55 -2.89 1.14 14.40
CA ALA A 55 -3.81 1.64 15.42
C ALA A 55 -3.94 3.16 15.35
N THR A 56 -2.81 3.88 15.38
CA THR A 56 -2.80 5.34 15.26
C THR A 56 -3.41 5.82 13.94
N GLY A 57 -3.08 5.15 12.83
CA GLY A 57 -3.67 5.46 11.53
C GLY A 57 -5.18 5.30 11.51
N THR A 58 -5.70 4.26 12.16
CA THR A 58 -7.14 4.01 12.28
C THR A 58 -7.83 5.09 13.11
N GLU A 59 -7.27 5.45 14.27
CA GLU A 59 -7.80 6.51 15.14
C GLU A 59 -7.87 7.87 14.42
N LEU A 60 -6.83 8.21 13.64
CA LEU A 60 -6.76 9.46 12.89
C LEU A 60 -7.58 9.44 11.59
N SER A 61 -8.10 8.28 11.18
CA SER A 61 -8.86 8.15 9.94
C SER A 61 -10.34 8.49 10.09
N ALA A 62 -10.82 8.67 11.33
CA ALA A 62 -12.21 9.00 11.62
C ALA A 62 -12.64 10.31 10.92
N PRO A 63 -13.94 10.46 10.60
CA PRO A 63 -14.45 11.69 10.02
C PRO A 63 -14.17 12.88 10.95
N THR A 64 -13.62 13.97 10.40
CA THR A 64 -13.38 15.20 11.18
C THR A 64 -14.69 15.84 11.66
N SER A 65 -15.79 15.56 10.96
CA SER A 65 -17.14 15.99 11.33
C SER A 65 -18.17 15.01 10.78
N PHE A 66 -19.27 14.85 11.50
CA PHE A 66 -20.48 14.17 11.02
C PHE A 66 -21.50 15.15 10.44
N CYS A 67 -21.14 16.42 10.28
CA CYS A 67 -22.01 17.44 9.68
C CYS A 67 -21.77 17.52 8.18
N CYS A 68 -22.84 17.56 7.38
CA CYS A 68 -22.71 17.81 5.95
C CYS A 68 -22.27 19.26 5.71
N MET A 69 -21.19 19.46 4.95
CA MET A 69 -20.69 20.81 4.64
C MET A 69 -21.65 21.66 3.80
N ILE A 70 -22.64 21.04 3.13
CA ILE A 70 -23.58 21.71 2.23
C ILE A 70 -24.87 22.06 2.96
N CYS A 71 -25.65 21.06 3.39
CA CYS A 71 -26.93 21.28 4.04
C CYS A 71 -26.85 21.55 5.55
N LYS A 72 -25.65 21.43 6.15
CA LYS A 72 -25.37 21.65 7.58
C LYS A 72 -26.16 20.73 8.53
N GLN A 73 -26.67 19.61 8.02
CA GLN A 73 -27.36 18.60 8.82
C GLN A 73 -26.37 17.54 9.32
N ASP A 74 -26.53 17.14 10.57
CA ASP A 74 -25.76 16.06 11.17
C ASP A 74 -26.19 14.70 10.63
N GLN A 75 -25.20 13.84 10.39
CA GLN A 75 -25.36 12.50 9.85
C GLN A 75 -24.92 11.47 10.90
N PRO A 76 -25.86 10.92 11.70
CA PRO A 76 -25.53 10.04 12.83
C PRO A 76 -25.15 8.61 12.43
N MET A 77 -25.34 8.23 11.17
CA MET A 77 -25.12 6.86 10.68
C MET A 77 -24.00 6.80 9.66
N ASP A 78 -24.18 7.52 8.55
CA ASP A 78 -23.28 7.46 7.41
C ASP A 78 -22.84 8.86 7.00
N ILE A 79 -21.53 9.08 6.91
CA ILE A 79 -20.97 10.33 6.40
C ILE A 79 -20.03 10.02 5.24
N TYR A 80 -20.14 10.83 4.19
CA TYR A 80 -19.39 10.65 2.97
C TYR A 80 -18.29 11.69 2.90
N ARG A 81 -17.14 11.35 2.32
CA ARG A 81 -16.10 12.31 1.98
C ARG A 81 -15.66 12.11 0.54
N CYS A 82 -15.03 13.13 -0.02
CA CYS A 82 -14.39 13.02 -1.32
C CYS A 82 -12.97 13.59 -1.20
N ARG A 83 -11.95 12.76 -1.45
CA ARG A 83 -10.54 13.17 -1.31
C ARG A 83 -10.17 14.29 -2.28
N ASP A 84 -10.84 14.37 -3.43
CA ASP A 84 -10.64 15.41 -4.44
C ASP A 84 -11.24 16.77 -4.02
N CYS A 85 -12.27 16.76 -3.16
CA CYS A 85 -12.91 17.97 -2.64
C CYS A 85 -12.18 18.56 -1.42
N GLY A 86 -11.20 17.84 -0.88
CA GLY A 86 -10.38 18.26 0.26
C GLY A 86 -10.56 17.38 1.49
N PRO A 87 -9.61 17.45 2.45
CA PRO A 87 -9.52 16.51 3.58
C PRO A 87 -10.68 16.65 4.59
N THR A 88 -11.32 17.80 4.64
CA THR A 88 -12.41 18.11 5.59
C THR A 88 -13.79 18.16 4.92
N ALA A 89 -13.87 17.86 3.62
CA ALA A 89 -15.10 17.92 2.87
C ALA A 89 -15.97 16.69 3.15
N THR A 90 -16.98 16.86 4.02
CA THR A 90 -17.94 15.82 4.41
C THR A 90 -19.35 16.11 3.88
N PHE A 91 -20.05 15.09 3.43
CA PHE A 91 -21.35 15.19 2.76
C PHE A 91 -22.33 14.18 3.33
N CYS A 92 -23.62 14.54 3.38
CA CYS A 92 -24.67 13.53 3.39
C CYS A 92 -24.85 12.95 1.98
N LEU A 93 -25.49 11.78 1.87
CA LEU A 93 -25.66 11.09 0.59
C LEU A 93 -26.32 11.97 -0.47
N SER A 94 -27.41 12.66 -0.13
CA SER A 94 -28.16 13.48 -1.09
C SER A 94 -27.34 14.66 -1.63
N CYS A 95 -26.59 15.34 -0.75
CA CYS A 95 -25.71 16.42 -1.16
C CYS A 95 -24.52 15.90 -1.96
N LEU A 96 -23.99 14.72 -1.64
CA LEU A 96 -22.95 14.06 -2.39
C LEU A 96 -23.43 13.78 -3.82
N GLU A 97 -24.55 13.06 -3.98
CA GLU A 97 -25.11 12.66 -5.27
C GLU A 97 -25.35 13.88 -6.17
N VAL A 98 -25.92 14.98 -5.63
CA VAL A 98 -26.18 16.20 -6.42
C VAL A 98 -24.88 16.90 -6.83
N HIS A 99 -23.91 17.04 -5.93
CA HIS A 99 -22.67 17.77 -6.23
C HIS A 99 -21.64 16.96 -7.01
N HIS A 100 -21.73 15.64 -6.96
CA HIS A 100 -20.84 14.70 -7.65
C HIS A 100 -21.52 14.00 -8.82
N GLU A 101 -22.75 14.41 -9.17
CA GLU A 101 -23.41 13.93 -10.37
C GLU A 101 -22.51 14.18 -11.57
N ASN A 102 -22.33 13.14 -12.39
CA ASN A 102 -21.53 13.24 -13.62
C ASN A 102 -20.08 13.70 -13.35
N SER A 103 -19.51 13.32 -12.20
CA SER A 103 -18.13 13.60 -11.80
C SER A 103 -17.25 12.34 -11.83
N LEU A 104 -15.94 12.54 -11.96
CA LEU A 104 -14.91 11.50 -11.83
C LEU A 104 -14.38 11.35 -10.41
N HIS A 105 -14.88 12.18 -9.49
CA HIS A 105 -14.50 12.13 -8.09
C HIS A 105 -14.84 10.76 -7.48
N LEU A 106 -13.98 10.27 -6.60
CA LEU A 106 -14.13 8.96 -5.96
C LEU A 106 -14.47 9.15 -4.47
N PRO A 107 -15.77 9.27 -4.14
CA PRO A 107 -16.19 9.39 -2.76
C PRO A 107 -15.96 8.10 -1.96
N GLU A 108 -15.85 8.28 -0.65
CA GLU A 108 -15.76 7.20 0.34
C GLU A 108 -16.86 7.42 1.39
N VAL A 109 -17.34 6.33 1.99
CA VAL A 109 -18.35 6.34 3.06
C VAL A 109 -17.75 5.81 4.36
N TRP A 110 -18.06 6.50 5.45
CA TRP A 110 -17.87 6.01 6.80
C TRP A 110 -19.23 5.59 7.35
N THR A 111 -19.35 4.33 7.75
CA THR A 111 -20.57 3.76 8.33
C THR A 111 -20.33 3.42 9.81
N ASN A 112 -21.41 3.33 10.59
CA ASN A 112 -21.32 2.93 12.00
C ASN A 112 -20.74 1.51 12.24
N THR A 113 -20.67 0.68 11.20
CA THR A 113 -20.11 -0.68 11.29
C THR A 113 -18.65 -0.76 10.85
N SER A 114 -18.10 0.32 10.29
CA SER A 114 -16.73 0.36 9.78
C SER A 114 -15.84 1.22 10.67
N THR A 115 -14.59 0.79 10.84
CA THR A 115 -13.54 1.60 11.50
C THR A 115 -12.72 2.41 10.50
N CYS A 116 -13.08 2.38 9.22
CA CYS A 116 -12.40 3.10 8.16
C CYS A 116 -13.37 3.55 7.05
N PHE A 117 -12.95 4.55 6.27
CA PHE A 117 -13.65 4.96 5.06
C PHE A 117 -13.54 3.87 3.98
N GLN A 118 -14.66 3.47 3.41
CA GLN A 118 -14.75 2.50 2.32
C GLN A 118 -15.12 3.21 1.01
N PRO A 119 -14.64 2.73 -0.15
CA PRO A 119 -15.05 3.30 -1.43
C PRO A 119 -16.57 3.31 -1.60
N TYR A 120 -17.14 4.47 -1.95
CA TYR A 120 -18.56 4.57 -2.27
C TYR A 120 -18.75 4.41 -3.78
N MET A 121 -19.33 3.28 -4.18
CA MET A 121 -19.66 2.99 -5.58
C MET A 121 -21.10 3.41 -5.84
N ASP A 122 -21.30 4.57 -6.47
CA ASP A 122 -22.62 5.01 -6.89
C ASP A 122 -23.12 4.12 -8.05
N PRO A 123 -24.19 3.32 -7.86
CA PRO A 123 -24.73 2.47 -8.91
C PRO A 123 -25.33 3.26 -10.09
N LYS A 124 -25.59 4.55 -9.91
CA LYS A 124 -26.12 5.46 -10.95
C LYS A 124 -25.01 6.26 -11.62
N ALA A 125 -23.75 6.10 -11.20
CA ALA A 125 -22.62 6.85 -11.76
C ALA A 125 -22.54 6.62 -13.27
N CYS A 126 -22.87 7.66 -14.02
CA CYS A 126 -22.82 7.65 -15.47
C CYS A 126 -22.25 8.98 -15.94
N LEU A 127 -21.07 8.93 -16.53
CA LEU A 127 -20.48 10.11 -17.15
C LEU A 127 -21.23 10.42 -18.45
N ARG A 128 -21.88 11.57 -18.47
CA ARG A 128 -22.60 12.14 -19.60
C ARG A 128 -21.88 13.38 -20.07
N ARG A 129 -21.95 13.66 -21.36
CA ARG A 129 -21.48 14.96 -21.85
C ARG A 129 -22.35 16.07 -21.27
N ARG A 130 -21.72 17.14 -20.78
CA ARG A 130 -22.41 18.29 -20.17
C ARG A 130 -23.31 19.03 -21.16
N ASP A 131 -23.00 18.99 -22.45
CA ASP A 131 -23.76 19.63 -23.53
C ASP A 131 -25.02 18.84 -23.96
N GLY A 132 -25.32 17.70 -23.31
CA GLY A 132 -26.48 16.88 -23.64
C GLY A 132 -26.43 16.30 -25.05
N HIS A 133 -25.24 16.24 -25.66
CA HIS A 133 -25.07 15.79 -27.03
C HIS A 133 -25.59 14.35 -27.21
N ARG A 134 -26.58 14.20 -28.09
CA ARG A 134 -27.02 12.91 -28.61
C ARG A 134 -26.28 12.62 -29.90
N CYS A 135 -25.20 11.86 -29.80
CA CYS A 135 -24.43 11.43 -30.96
C CYS A 135 -25.22 10.41 -31.77
N THR A 136 -25.43 10.69 -33.05
CA THR A 136 -26.00 9.73 -34.01
C THR A 136 -24.95 8.71 -34.50
N THR A 137 -23.66 9.04 -34.36
CA THR A 137 -22.51 8.24 -34.79
C THR A 137 -21.82 7.53 -33.61
N THR A 138 -22.61 6.96 -32.69
CA THR A 138 -22.02 6.15 -31.61
C THR A 138 -21.62 4.78 -32.12
N SER A 139 -20.43 4.32 -31.71
CA SER A 139 -20.00 2.94 -31.92
C SER A 139 -19.81 2.22 -30.59
N PRO A 140 -20.24 0.95 -30.46
CA PRO A 140 -19.96 0.16 -29.27
C PRO A 140 -18.46 -0.14 -29.17
N ARG A 141 -17.95 -0.09 -27.96
CA ARG A 141 -16.62 -0.52 -27.55
C ARG A 141 -16.79 -1.52 -26.41
N THR A 142 -15.94 -2.54 -26.39
CA THR A 142 -15.92 -3.56 -25.35
C THR A 142 -14.59 -3.46 -24.62
N VAL A 143 -14.63 -3.41 -23.30
CA VAL A 143 -13.45 -3.52 -22.43
C VAL A 143 -13.58 -4.77 -21.60
N LYS A 144 -12.48 -5.51 -21.47
CA LYS A 144 -12.36 -6.62 -20.54
C LYS A 144 -12.00 -6.05 -19.16
N VAL A 145 -12.73 -6.49 -18.16
CA VAL A 145 -12.57 -6.11 -16.75
C VAL A 145 -12.35 -7.40 -15.98
N TYR A 146 -11.35 -7.40 -15.11
CA TYR A 146 -11.06 -8.51 -14.21
C TYR A 146 -11.53 -8.09 -12.83
N ASP A 147 -12.30 -8.93 -12.16
CA ASP A 147 -12.69 -8.70 -10.77
C ASP A 147 -11.58 -9.17 -9.79
N ASP A 148 -11.81 -8.96 -8.50
CA ASP A 148 -10.87 -9.35 -7.44
C ASP A 148 -10.65 -10.87 -7.36
N ALA A 149 -11.53 -11.67 -7.98
CA ALA A 149 -11.41 -13.12 -8.11
C ALA A 149 -10.76 -13.55 -9.44
N ASP A 150 -10.18 -12.60 -10.18
CA ASP A 150 -9.58 -12.78 -11.52
C ASP A 150 -10.58 -13.31 -12.57
N VAL A 151 -11.88 -13.10 -12.35
CA VAL A 151 -12.92 -13.45 -13.31
C VAL A 151 -13.03 -12.37 -14.36
N ASN A 152 -12.85 -12.77 -15.61
CA ASN A 152 -12.96 -11.89 -16.77
C ASN A 152 -14.43 -11.63 -17.12
N SER A 153 -14.81 -10.36 -17.08
CA SER A 153 -16.09 -9.84 -17.53
C SER A 153 -15.89 -8.84 -18.69
N SER A 154 -16.82 -8.83 -19.64
CA SER A 154 -16.79 -7.85 -20.74
C SER A 154 -17.85 -6.79 -20.53
N VAL A 155 -17.41 -5.53 -20.42
CA VAL A 155 -18.30 -4.37 -20.29
C VAL A 155 -18.36 -3.65 -21.62
N GLN A 156 -19.58 -3.40 -22.11
CA GLN A 156 -19.80 -2.71 -23.38
C GLN A 156 -20.30 -1.28 -23.12
N PHE A 157 -19.68 -0.29 -23.76
CA PHE A 157 -20.10 1.10 -23.72
C PHE A 157 -20.08 1.71 -25.12
N LYS A 158 -20.74 2.86 -25.28
CA LYS A 158 -20.84 3.55 -26.58
C LYS A 158 -19.93 4.77 -26.58
N VAL A 159 -19.12 4.91 -27.62
CA VAL A 159 -18.23 6.06 -27.83
C VAL A 159 -18.68 6.83 -29.06
N CYS A 160 -18.70 8.16 -28.96
CA CYS A 160 -18.96 9.04 -30.09
C CYS A 160 -17.78 8.97 -31.06
N GLN A 161 -18.03 8.77 -32.36
CA GLN A 161 -16.99 8.92 -33.36
C GLN A 161 -16.76 10.42 -33.60
N GLY A 162 -15.56 10.91 -33.28
CA GLY A 162 -15.15 12.26 -33.66
C GLY A 162 -14.94 12.32 -35.18
N ASN A 163 -15.52 13.32 -35.84
CA ASN A 163 -15.13 13.63 -37.21
C ASN A 163 -13.68 14.13 -37.17
N GLN A 164 -12.79 13.42 -37.86
CA GLN A 164 -11.42 13.87 -38.14
C GLN A 164 -11.44 15.03 -39.13
#